data_AF-G3HPG1-F1
#
_entry.id   AF-G3HPG1-F1
#
_cell.length_a   1.000
_cell.length_b   1.000
_cell.length_c   1.000
_cell.angle_alpha   90.00
_cell.angle_beta   90.00
_cell.angle_gamma   90.00
#
_symmetry.space_group_name_H-M   'P 1'
#
loop_
_entity.id
_entity.type
_entity.pdbx_description
1 polymer ?
#
loop_
_entity_poly.entity_id
_entity_poly.type
_entity_poly.pdbx_seq_one_letter_code
_entity_poly.pdbx_strand_id
1 'polypeptide(L)'
;TLPSYQPTVLQVDYFFRGVEHAVRVVVSGQVLELEVEDRMTADQWRGEFDANFIEDLTHKTGNFKQFSIFCNMLESALTQSSESVTLDLLTYTDLESLRSRKLGGRPGSLAPRSAQLNSKRYLILIYSVEFDRWAQWLAEGPGQWAGWEEPPVPGGRDAFASPAGSVDSVVLLL
;
A
#
# COMPACT_ATOMS: atom_id res chain seq x y z
N THR A 1 8.77 36.53 -13.97
CA THR A 1 8.49 35.17 -14.49
C THR A 1 8.07 34.33 -13.32
N LEU A 2 6.78 34.03 -13.20
CA LEU A 2 6.31 33.08 -12.18
C LEU A 2 6.99 31.74 -12.45
N PRO A 3 7.47 30.99 -11.44
CA PRO A 3 7.89 29.62 -11.66
C PRO A 3 6.66 28.90 -12.22
N SER A 4 6.74 28.52 -13.50
CA SER A 4 5.78 27.61 -14.10
C SER A 4 5.74 26.39 -13.19
N TYR A 5 4.62 26.18 -12.49
CA TYR A 5 4.37 24.97 -11.72
C TYR A 5 4.23 23.86 -12.76
N GLN A 6 5.37 23.32 -13.21
CA GLN A 6 5.36 22.23 -14.17
C GLN A 6 4.84 21.01 -13.43
N PRO A 7 3.79 20.36 -13.93
CA PRO A 7 3.32 19.12 -13.33
C PRO A 7 4.44 18.08 -13.43
N THR A 8 4.71 17.40 -12.33
CA THR A 8 5.64 16.26 -12.34
C THR A 8 4.92 15.10 -13.00
N VAL A 9 5.45 14.62 -14.12
CA VAL A 9 4.90 13.47 -14.84
C VAL A 9 5.89 12.31 -14.74
N LEU A 10 5.44 11.20 -14.17
CA LEU A 10 6.15 9.93 -14.14
C LEU A 10 5.37 8.93 -14.97
N GLN A 11 6.05 8.23 -15.89
CA GLN A 11 5.46 7.14 -16.63
C GLN A 11 6.44 5.97 -16.61
N VAL A 12 5.97 4.82 -16.15
CA VAL A 12 6.75 3.59 -16.06
C VAL A 12 5.92 2.40 -16.46
N ASP A 13 6.55 1.40 -17.06
CA ASP A 13 5.92 0.09 -17.25
C ASP A 13 6.12 -0.72 -15.96
N TYR A 14 5.03 -1.19 -15.37
CA TYR A 14 5.01 -1.92 -14.10
C TYR A 14 4.24 -3.24 -14.25
N PHE A 15 4.77 -4.31 -13.65
CA PHE A 15 4.18 -5.64 -13.74
C PHE A 15 3.26 -5.92 -12.55
N PHE A 16 1.95 -5.89 -12.76
CA PHE A 16 0.97 -6.34 -11.79
C PHE A 16 0.69 -7.83 -11.99
N ARG A 17 1.08 -8.66 -11.02
CA ARG A 17 0.81 -10.13 -11.04
C ARG A 17 1.30 -10.84 -12.32
N GLY A 18 2.40 -10.34 -12.90
CA GLY A 18 2.99 -10.87 -14.13
C GLY A 18 2.41 -10.30 -15.44
N VAL A 19 1.47 -9.36 -15.36
CA VAL A 19 0.92 -8.64 -16.52
C VAL A 19 1.52 -7.24 -16.58
N GLU A 20 2.06 -6.87 -17.74
CA GLU A 20 2.67 -5.56 -17.98
C GLU A 20 1.60 -4.47 -18.15
N HIS A 21 1.71 -3.41 -17.36
CA HIS A 21 0.83 -2.25 -17.44
C HIS A 21 1.67 -0.98 -17.53
N ALA A 22 1.25 -0.03 -18.37
CA ALA A 22 1.82 1.31 -18.35
C ALA A 22 1.13 2.12 -17.25
N VAL A 23 1.89 2.52 -16.23
CA VAL A 23 1.40 3.38 -15.16
C VAL A 23 1.93 4.77 -15.36
N ARG A 24 1.02 5.75 -15.40
CA ARG A 24 1.32 7.16 -15.54
C ARG A 24 0.77 7.92 -14.34
N VAL A 25 1.63 8.71 -13.73
CA VAL A 25 1.35 9.56 -12.57
C VAL A 25 1.63 10.99 -12.95
N VAL A 26 0.67 11.89 -12.68
CA VAL A 26 0.83 13.32 -12.87
C VAL A 26 0.52 14.01 -11.56
N VAL A 27 1.50 14.71 -11.00
CA VAL A 27 1.33 15.52 -9.79
C VAL A 27 1.35 16.99 -10.17
N SER A 28 0.21 17.66 -10.03
CA SER A 28 0.04 19.08 -10.33
C SER A 28 -0.37 19.82 -9.05
N GLY A 29 0.61 20.38 -8.34
CA GLY A 29 0.37 21.11 -7.10
C GLY A 29 -0.13 20.22 -5.96
N GLN A 30 -1.44 20.15 -5.78
CA GLN A 30 -2.13 19.38 -4.74
C GLN A 30 -3.11 18.38 -5.35
N VAL A 31 -2.92 18.01 -6.62
CA VAL A 31 -3.73 17.02 -7.33
C VAL A 31 -2.81 15.94 -7.89
N LEU A 32 -3.17 14.69 -7.63
CA LEU A 32 -2.54 13.47 -8.13
C LEU A 32 -3.49 12.85 -9.15
N GLU A 33 -3.08 12.82 -10.41
CA GLU A 33 -3.73 12.02 -11.44
C GLU A 33 -2.95 10.73 -11.63
N LEU A 34 -3.66 9.62 -11.69
CA LEU A 34 -3.11 8.28 -11.81
C LEU A 34 -3.85 7.55 -12.91
N GLU A 35 -3.08 7.03 -13.86
CA GLU A 35 -3.57 6.37 -15.06
C GLU A 35 -2.84 5.03 -15.20
N VAL A 36 -3.59 3.96 -15.39
CA VAL A 36 -3.06 2.60 -15.56
C VAL A 36 -3.64 2.04 -16.84
N GLU A 37 -2.77 1.64 -17.76
CA GLU A 37 -3.13 1.06 -19.05
C GLU A 37 -2.61 -0.37 -19.11
N ASP A 38 -3.48 -1.33 -19.41
CA ASP A 38 -3.10 -2.71 -19.70
C ASP A 38 -2.55 -2.79 -21.13
N ARG A 39 -1.28 -3.16 -21.28
CA ARG A 39 -0.63 -3.24 -22.60
C ARG A 39 -1.19 -4.37 -23.48
N MET A 40 -1.78 -5.40 -22.87
CA MET A 40 -2.32 -6.56 -23.57
C MET A 40 -3.75 -6.32 -24.06
N THR A 41 -4.59 -5.69 -23.24
CA THR A 41 -6.01 -5.46 -23.58
C THR A 41 -6.29 -4.05 -24.09
N ALA A 42 -5.34 -3.12 -23.95
CA ALA A 42 -5.52 -1.68 -24.18
C ALA A 42 -6.62 -1.05 -23.31
N ASP A 43 -6.98 -1.71 -22.20
CA ASP A 43 -7.89 -1.14 -21.21
C ASP A 43 -7.16 -0.06 -20.40
N GLN A 44 -7.87 1.02 -20.11
CA GLN A 44 -7.32 2.15 -19.37
C GLN A 44 -8.21 2.51 -18.17
N TRP A 45 -7.57 2.74 -17.02
CA TRP A 45 -8.21 3.16 -15.77
C TRP A 45 -7.55 4.43 -15.28
N ARG A 46 -8.35 5.43 -14.90
CA ARG A 46 -7.83 6.74 -14.49
C ARG A 46 -8.57 7.24 -13.25
N GLY A 47 -7.80 7.64 -12.25
CA GLY A 47 -8.27 8.32 -11.05
C GLY A 47 -7.62 9.69 -10.88
N GLU A 48 -8.36 10.62 -10.31
CA GLU A 48 -7.87 11.93 -9.89
C GLU A 48 -8.15 12.08 -8.39
N PHE A 49 -7.14 12.48 -7.64
CA PHE A 49 -7.19 12.59 -6.19
C PHE A 49 -6.54 13.89 -5.75
N ASP A 50 -7.28 14.72 -5.01
CA ASP A 50 -6.73 15.92 -4.39
C ASP A 50 -5.99 15.58 -3.08
N ALA A 51 -5.16 16.50 -2.62
CA ALA A 51 -4.36 16.33 -1.42
C ALA A 51 -5.21 16.02 -0.18
N ASN A 52 -6.33 16.72 -0.01
CA ASN A 52 -7.24 16.50 1.10
C ASN A 52 -7.81 15.07 1.08
N PHE A 53 -8.17 14.55 -0.09
CA PHE A 53 -8.69 13.18 -0.20
C PHE A 53 -7.64 12.13 0.18
N ILE A 54 -6.40 12.28 -0.30
CA ILE A 54 -5.30 11.35 0.04
C ILE A 54 -4.96 11.41 1.53
N GLU A 55 -4.91 12.62 2.09
CA GLU A 55 -4.67 12.85 3.51
C GLU A 55 -5.78 12.25 4.39
N ASP A 56 -7.04 12.48 4.02
CA ASP A 56 -8.19 11.86 4.69
C ASP A 56 -8.18 10.33 4.56
N LEU A 57 -7.77 9.81 3.40
CA LEU A 57 -7.69 8.37 3.15
C LEU A 57 -6.65 7.70 4.05
N THR A 58 -5.46 8.30 4.14
CA THR A 58 -4.38 7.80 5.00
C THR A 58 -4.67 8.01 6.48
N HIS A 59 -5.38 9.09 6.83
CA HIS A 59 -5.91 9.30 8.18
C HIS A 59 -6.92 8.21 8.57
N LYS A 60 -7.84 7.85 7.65
CA LYS A 60 -8.83 6.78 7.86
C LYS A 60 -8.19 5.41 8.05
N THR A 61 -7.04 5.15 7.44
CA THR A 61 -6.27 3.92 7.66
C THR A 61 -5.51 3.90 8.99
N GLY A 62 -5.52 5.00 9.76
CA GLY A 62 -4.83 5.11 11.05
C GLY A 62 -3.35 5.50 10.95
N ASN A 63 -2.86 5.73 9.73
CA ASN A 63 -1.49 6.15 9.45
C ASN A 63 -1.50 7.35 8.51
N PHE A 64 -1.73 8.53 9.08
CA PHE A 64 -1.74 9.79 8.34
C PHE A 64 -0.42 9.99 7.58
N LYS A 65 -0.54 10.24 6.28
CA LYS A 65 0.58 10.58 5.40
C LYS A 65 0.20 11.85 4.67
N GLN A 66 1.08 12.85 4.73
CA GLN A 66 0.94 14.07 3.93
C GLN A 66 0.92 13.71 2.44
N PHE A 67 0.20 14.49 1.65
CA PHE A 67 0.09 14.27 0.21
C PHE A 67 1.45 14.13 -0.50
N SER A 68 2.41 15.00 -0.18
CA SER A 68 3.76 14.95 -0.77
C SER A 68 4.51 13.66 -0.42
N ILE A 69 4.33 13.15 0.81
CA ILE A 69 4.95 11.88 1.23
C ILE A 69 4.30 10.72 0.47
N PHE A 70 2.97 10.74 0.32
CA PHE A 70 2.26 9.73 -0.45
C PHE A 70 2.72 9.70 -1.92
N CYS A 71 2.88 10.87 -2.55
CA CYS A 71 3.39 10.97 -3.92
C CYS A 71 4.81 10.39 -4.04
N ASN A 72 5.71 10.72 -3.11
CA ASN A 72 7.06 10.16 -3.09
C ASN A 72 7.05 8.64 -2.89
N MET A 73 6.16 8.12 -2.04
CA MET A 73 6.00 6.68 -1.83
C MET A 73 5.50 5.97 -3.09
N LEU A 74 4.52 6.56 -3.78
CA LEU A 74 3.99 6.04 -5.04
C LEU A 74 5.07 6.03 -6.13
N GLU A 75 5.80 7.12 -6.28
CA GLU A 75 6.95 7.22 -7.19
C GLU A 75 8.03 6.18 -6.86
N SER A 76 8.35 6.01 -5.58
CA SER A 76 9.35 5.02 -5.14
C SER A 76 8.91 3.58 -5.41
N ALA A 77 7.61 3.29 -5.24
CA ALA A 77 7.05 1.98 -5.53
C ALA A 77 7.06 1.69 -7.05
N LEU A 78 6.74 2.69 -7.87
CA LEU A 78 6.76 2.59 -9.33
C LEU A 78 8.17 2.43 -9.89
N THR A 79 9.13 3.17 -9.34
CA THR A 79 10.55 3.07 -9.72
C THR A 79 11.25 1.87 -9.07
N GLN A 80 10.55 1.11 -8.23
CA GLN A 80 11.11 0.02 -7.42
C GLN A 80 12.37 0.44 -6.64
N SER A 81 12.44 1.72 -6.26
CA SER A 81 13.60 2.29 -5.55
C SER A 81 13.55 2.05 -4.04
N SER A 82 12.44 1.49 -3.53
CA SER A 82 12.26 1.18 -2.13
C SER A 82 11.53 -0.15 -1.95
N GLU A 83 12.13 -1.07 -1.19
CA GLU A 83 11.53 -2.38 -0.86
C GLU A 83 10.37 -2.26 0.13
N SER A 84 10.28 -1.14 0.85
CA SER A 84 9.25 -0.87 1.86
C SER A 84 7.90 -0.46 1.25
N VAL A 85 7.84 -0.19 -0.06
CA VAL A 85 6.62 0.21 -0.76
C VAL A 85 6.41 -0.66 -1.98
N THR A 86 5.22 -1.22 -2.12
CA THR A 86 4.84 -2.03 -3.28
C THR A 86 3.46 -1.62 -3.79
N LEU A 87 3.22 -1.87 -5.07
CA LEU A 87 1.94 -1.63 -5.71
C LEU A 87 1.31 -2.94 -6.17
N ASP A 88 0.02 -3.10 -5.90
CA ASP A 88 -0.83 -4.17 -6.45
C ASP A 88 -2.06 -3.58 -7.14
N LEU A 89 -2.57 -4.26 -8.16
CA LEU A 89 -3.76 -3.85 -8.90
C LEU A 89 -4.83 -4.93 -8.73
N LEU A 90 -5.91 -4.58 -8.04
CA LEU A 90 -7.00 -5.51 -7.73
C LEU A 90 -8.26 -5.19 -8.51
N THR A 91 -9.00 -6.26 -8.82
CA THR A 91 -10.39 -6.16 -9.27
C THR A 91 -11.33 -6.08 -8.07
N TYR A 92 -12.60 -5.71 -8.32
CA TYR A 92 -13.63 -5.76 -7.28
C TYR A 92 -13.76 -7.17 -6.65
N THR A 93 -13.66 -8.22 -7.47
CA THR A 93 -13.70 -9.62 -7.02
C THR A 93 -12.51 -10.00 -6.13
N ASP A 94 -11.32 -9.46 -6.42
CA ASP A 94 -10.14 -9.67 -5.58
C ASP A 94 -10.30 -9.00 -4.20
N LEU A 95 -10.85 -7.78 -4.17
CA LEU A 95 -11.12 -7.06 -2.91
C LEU A 95 -12.14 -7.81 -2.04
N GLU A 96 -13.20 -8.34 -2.64
CA GLU A 96 -14.20 -9.13 -1.92
C GLU A 96 -13.57 -10.41 -1.34
N SER A 97 -12.68 -11.05 -2.09
CA SER A 97 -11.89 -12.22 -1.67
C SER A 97 -10.86 -11.88 -0.58
N LEU A 98 -10.31 -10.67 -0.57
CA LEU A 98 -9.42 -10.20 0.48
C LEU A 98 -10.20 -9.94 1.77
N ARG A 99 -11.37 -9.30 1.67
CA ARG A 99 -12.24 -8.98 2.80
C ARG A 99 -12.78 -10.24 3.47
N SER A 100 -13.20 -11.24 2.68
CA SER A 100 -13.70 -12.51 3.21
C SER A 100 -12.63 -13.29 3.99
N ARG A 101 -11.36 -13.18 3.58
CA ARG A 101 -10.21 -13.76 4.30
C ARG A 101 -9.83 -12.96 5.55
N LYS A 102 -9.79 -11.63 5.48
CA LYS A 102 -9.39 -10.76 6.61
C LYS A 102 -10.39 -10.76 7.78
N LEU A 103 -11.67 -11.05 7.53
CA LEU A 103 -12.75 -11.01 8.53
C LEU A 103 -13.27 -12.38 9.00
N GLY A 104 -12.65 -13.50 8.62
CA GLY A 104 -12.98 -14.81 9.20
C GLY A 104 -14.47 -15.17 9.13
N GLY A 105 -15.02 -15.22 7.92
CA GLY A 105 -16.31 -15.88 7.67
C GLY A 105 -17.59 -15.06 7.93
N ARG A 106 -18.25 -14.69 6.83
CA ARG A 106 -19.70 -14.81 6.63
C ARG A 106 -20.03 -14.43 5.18
N PRO A 107 -20.68 -15.30 4.39
CA PRO A 107 -21.17 -14.94 3.06
C PRO A 107 -22.38 -14.01 3.25
N GLY A 108 -22.11 -12.73 3.44
CA GLY A 108 -23.12 -11.69 3.58
C GLY A 108 -23.68 -11.30 2.22
N SER A 109 -24.80 -11.94 1.87
CA SER A 109 -25.87 -11.46 0.98
C SER A 109 -25.49 -10.56 -0.20
N LEU A 110 -25.56 -11.21 -1.37
CA LEU A 110 -25.53 -10.66 -2.72
C LEU A 110 -26.38 -9.39 -2.87
N ALA A 111 -25.72 -8.28 -3.20
CA ALA A 111 -26.34 -7.24 -4.03
C ALA A 111 -25.66 -7.34 -5.40
N PRO A 112 -26.41 -7.46 -6.52
CA PRO A 112 -25.83 -7.42 -7.85
C PRO A 112 -25.44 -5.96 -8.12
N ARG A 113 -24.32 -5.51 -7.56
CA ARG A 113 -23.80 -4.18 -7.82
C ARG A 113 -23.12 -4.22 -9.17
N SER A 114 -23.93 -3.89 -10.18
CA SER A 114 -23.64 -3.36 -11.50
C SER A 114 -22.34 -3.81 -12.18
N ALA A 115 -22.45 -4.28 -13.42
CA ALA A 115 -21.33 -4.49 -14.35
C ALA A 115 -20.36 -3.29 -14.42
N GLN A 116 -20.80 -2.08 -14.04
CA GLN A 116 -20.00 -0.87 -13.86
C GLN A 116 -18.94 -0.92 -12.75
N LEU A 117 -19.06 -1.77 -11.73
CA LEU A 117 -18.01 -1.93 -10.72
C LEU A 117 -16.95 -2.94 -11.16
N ASN A 118 -17.30 -3.85 -12.08
CA ASN A 118 -16.37 -4.87 -12.58
C ASN A 118 -15.32 -4.29 -13.54
N SER A 119 -15.62 -3.14 -14.16
CA SER A 119 -14.69 -2.42 -15.00
C SER A 119 -13.73 -1.52 -14.23
N LYS A 120 -13.96 -1.27 -12.93
CA LYS A 120 -13.05 -0.45 -12.13
C LYS A 120 -11.83 -1.25 -11.67
N ARG A 121 -10.73 -0.55 -11.42
CA ARG A 121 -9.51 -1.14 -10.84
C ARG A 121 -9.16 -0.45 -9.55
N TYR A 122 -8.59 -1.20 -8.63
CA TYR A 122 -8.18 -0.69 -7.34
C TYR A 122 -6.67 -0.80 -7.25
N LEU A 123 -5.99 0.33 -7.35
CA LEU A 123 -4.55 0.37 -7.10
C LEU A 123 -4.32 0.41 -5.59
N ILE A 124 -3.53 -0.51 -5.09
CA ILE A 124 -3.20 -0.63 -3.68
C ILE A 124 -1.74 -0.26 -3.49
N LEU A 125 -1.50 0.82 -2.76
CA LEU A 125 -0.19 1.15 -2.23
C LEU A 125 -0.01 0.44 -0.90
N ILE A 126 0.91 -0.51 -0.85
CA ILE A 126 1.23 -1.29 0.33
C ILE A 126 2.54 -0.76 0.89
N TYR A 127 2.46 -0.16 2.07
CA TYR A 127 3.63 0.27 2.83
C TYR A 127 3.95 -0.78 3.90
N SER A 128 5.03 -1.52 3.67
CA SER A 128 5.62 -2.43 4.64
C SER A 128 6.82 -1.77 5.28
N VAL A 129 6.68 -1.27 6.49
CA VAL A 129 7.81 -0.74 7.26
C VAL A 129 8.63 -1.92 7.77
N GLU A 130 9.94 -1.94 7.50
CA GLU A 130 10.87 -2.99 8.00
C GLU A 130 10.98 -3.05 9.54
N PHE A 131 10.24 -2.23 10.26
CA PHE A 131 10.28 -2.13 11.72
C PHE A 131 9.68 -3.36 12.45
N ASP A 132 9.43 -4.47 11.76
CA ASP A 132 9.14 -5.76 12.38
C ASP A 132 10.26 -6.79 12.19
N ARG A 133 11.39 -6.48 11.52
CA ARG A 133 12.51 -7.45 11.44
C ARG A 133 13.20 -7.67 12.78
N TRP A 134 13.26 -6.66 13.66
CA TRP A 134 13.73 -6.85 15.04
C TRP A 134 12.69 -7.60 15.90
N ALA A 135 11.39 -7.43 15.63
CA ALA A 135 10.34 -8.21 16.28
C ALA A 135 10.35 -9.68 15.83
N GLN A 136 10.70 -9.93 14.56
CA GLN A 136 10.91 -11.28 14.03
C GLN A 136 12.18 -11.92 14.62
N TRP A 137 13.25 -11.14 14.80
CA TRP A 137 14.42 -11.56 15.59
C TRP A 137 14.10 -11.88 17.06
N LEU A 138 13.16 -11.16 17.68
CA LEU A 138 12.68 -11.47 19.03
C LEU A 138 11.72 -12.68 19.06
N ALA A 139 10.99 -12.94 17.97
CA ALA A 139 10.06 -14.07 17.85
C ALA A 139 10.76 -15.40 17.55
N GLU A 140 11.91 -15.39 16.86
CA GLU A 140 12.74 -16.59 16.64
C GLU A 140 13.63 -16.94 17.84
N GLY A 141 13.68 -16.05 18.85
CA GLY A 141 14.34 -16.26 20.12
C GLY A 141 15.89 -16.24 20.01
N PRO A 142 16.59 -15.76 21.06
CA PRO A 142 18.05 -15.79 21.13
C PRO A 142 18.63 -17.23 21.34
N GLY A 143 17.98 -18.26 20.79
CA GLY A 143 18.38 -19.66 20.95
C GLY A 143 19.64 -20.06 20.19
N GLN A 144 20.18 -19.19 19.34
CA GLN A 144 21.42 -19.44 18.60
C GLN A 144 22.65 -18.71 19.16
N TRP A 145 22.50 -18.03 20.31
CA TRP A 145 23.60 -17.39 21.05
C TRP A 145 23.89 -18.11 22.37
N ALA A 146 23.72 -19.44 22.40
CA ALA A 146 24.00 -20.33 23.53
C ALA A 146 25.51 -20.46 23.83
N GLY A 147 26.17 -19.33 24.09
CA GLY A 147 27.58 -19.25 24.44
C GLY A 147 27.99 -17.94 25.13
N TRP A 148 27.06 -17.02 25.38
CA TRP A 148 27.35 -15.79 26.14
C TRP A 148 26.71 -15.92 27.53
N GLU A 149 27.54 -16.09 28.57
CA GLU A 149 27.11 -16.12 29.96
C GLU A 149 26.47 -14.77 30.36
N GLU A 150 25.18 -14.78 30.68
CA GLU A 150 24.50 -13.64 31.30
C GLU A 150 24.75 -13.61 32.82
N PRO A 151 25.18 -12.47 33.39
CA PRO A 151 25.24 -12.28 34.85
C PRO A 151 23.83 -12.10 35.43
N PRO A 152 23.59 -12.50 36.70
CA PRO A 152 22.23 -12.50 37.25
C PRO A 152 21.86 -11.09 37.71
N VAL A 153 20.68 -10.59 37.29
CA VAL A 153 20.00 -9.52 38.03
C VAL A 153 18.47 -9.63 38.00
N PRO A 154 17.80 -9.14 39.06
CA PRO A 154 16.55 -9.72 39.56
C PRO A 154 15.33 -8.81 39.35
N GLY A 155 14.17 -9.45 39.28
CA GLY A 155 12.89 -8.91 39.77
C GLY A 155 12.27 -7.74 38.99
N GLY A 156 11.18 -8.02 38.28
CA GLY A 156 10.18 -7.00 37.96
C GLY A 156 9.50 -7.18 36.60
N ARG A 157 8.27 -7.72 36.64
CA ARG A 157 7.10 -7.39 35.80
C ARG A 157 7.39 -6.79 34.41
N ASP A 158 7.25 -7.60 33.36
CA ASP A 158 7.06 -7.06 32.01
C ASP A 158 5.93 -7.76 31.25
N ALA A 159 4.96 -6.94 30.85
CA ALA A 159 3.96 -7.26 29.86
C ALA A 159 4.62 -7.34 28.48
N PHE A 160 4.17 -8.23 27.61
CA PHE A 160 4.51 -8.16 26.18
C PHE A 160 3.24 -8.19 25.33
N ALA A 161 3.06 -7.09 24.60
CA ALA A 161 2.05 -6.91 23.57
C ALA A 161 2.44 -7.72 22.32
N SER A 162 1.43 -8.27 21.62
CA SER A 162 1.62 -8.88 20.30
C SER A 162 1.94 -7.81 19.26
N PRO A 163 2.99 -7.99 18.43
CA PRO A 163 3.15 -7.20 17.21
C PRO A 163 2.29 -7.88 16.13
N ALA A 164 1.04 -7.42 16.00
CA ALA A 164 0.33 -7.62 14.75
C ALA A 164 0.93 -6.61 13.76
N GLY A 165 1.76 -7.11 12.84
CA GLY A 165 2.38 -6.31 11.78
C GLY A 165 1.35 -5.45 11.07
N SER A 166 1.45 -4.13 11.27
CA SER A 166 0.58 -3.15 10.64
C SER A 166 1.09 -2.92 9.22
N VAL A 167 0.65 -3.77 8.28
CA VAL A 167 0.76 -3.45 6.86
C VAL A 167 -0.18 -2.29 6.56
N ASP A 168 0.38 -1.09 6.45
CA ASP A 168 -0.35 0.12 6.09
C ASP A 168 -0.64 0.08 4.59
N SER A 169 -1.85 -0.35 4.23
CA SER A 169 -2.30 -0.43 2.84
C SER A 169 -3.31 0.67 2.53
N VAL A 170 -3.04 1.46 1.49
CA VAL A 170 -3.93 2.51 0.99
C VAL A 170 -4.52 2.05 -0.34
N VAL A 171 -5.84 2.12 -0.49
CA VAL A 171 -6.55 1.67 -1.69
C VAL A 171 -7.10 2.86 -2.46
N LEU A 172 -6.62 3.06 -3.68
CA LEU A 172 -7.09 4.06 -4.64
C LEU A 172 -7.99 3.40 -5.69
N LEU A 173 -9.13 4.02 -5.97
CA LEU A 173 -10.09 3.55 -6.97
C LEU A 173 -9.86 4.26 -8.30
N LEU A 174 -9.56 3.51 -9.35
CA LEU A 174 -9.34 3.93 -10.73
C LEU A 174 -10.46 3.48 -11.67
#